data_AF-A0AA88HV60-F1
#
_entry.id   AF-A0AA88HV60-F1
#
_cell.length_a   1.000
_cell.length_b   1.000
_cell.length_c   1.000
_cell.angle_alpha   90.00
_cell.angle_beta   90.00
_cell.angle_gamma   90.00
#
_symmetry.space_group_name_H-M   'P 1'
#
loop_
_entity.id
_entity.type
_entity.pdbx_description
1 polymer ?
#
loop_
_entity_poly.entity_id
_entity_poly.type
_entity_poly.pdbx_seq_one_letter_code
_entity_poly.pdbx_strand_id
1 'polypeptide(L)'
;MTLCMKKEEFLSCKTNKGRFLKLLGNHLEAVGFRIFHSEGDADVLIVEKAVEAASLTDTFVVADDTDILVLLISRSDSRSGRLYFSPEAKFGGTSSAWDISEMKQKLGTDVSNLIPFCHAVLGCDTTSHLYGIGKGKAVQLLLSNKSFRNSAAIFGDKLASLDDIVAAGERALLILYGCPDVSNLDTARKLIFHRKVSTATTFVHPQELPPTQAAAKYHSLRVYCQVQIWLGNPVDPLRLGWKL
;
A
#
# COMPACT_ATOMS: atom_id res chain seq x y z
N MET A 1 14.51 5.58 33.86
CA MET A 1 15.73 5.18 33.12
C MET A 1 16.11 6.33 32.23
N THR A 2 17.29 6.93 32.42
CA THR A 2 17.76 8.04 31.59
C THR A 2 18.62 7.47 30.47
N LEU A 3 18.28 7.76 29.22
CA LEU A 3 19.09 7.33 28.07
C LEU A 3 20.38 8.17 28.02
N CYS A 4 21.53 7.52 27.94
CA CYS A 4 22.84 8.17 27.79
C CYS A 4 23.21 8.46 26.32
N MET A 5 22.29 8.23 25.39
CA MET A 5 22.47 8.43 23.94
C MET A 5 21.22 9.10 23.35
N LYS A 6 21.33 9.57 22.10
CA LYS A 6 20.19 10.18 21.40
C LYS A 6 19.10 9.13 21.14
N LYS A 7 17.84 9.58 21.11
CA LYS A 7 16.68 8.71 20.87
C LYS A 7 16.80 7.97 19.54
N GLU A 8 17.20 8.68 18.49
CA GLU A 8 17.30 8.15 17.12
C GLU A 8 18.36 7.04 17.06
N GLU A 9 19.50 7.26 17.71
CA GLU A 9 20.58 6.28 17.80
C GLU A 9 20.13 5.03 18.58
N PHE A 10 19.46 5.21 19.71
CA PHE A 10 18.91 4.11 20.49
C PHE A 10 17.91 3.27 19.68
N LEU A 11 16.97 3.90 18.98
CA LEU A 11 15.93 3.23 18.21
C LEU A 11 16.42 2.61 16.90
N SER A 12 17.56 3.08 16.37
CA SER A 12 18.21 2.49 15.20
C SER A 12 18.83 1.11 15.49
N CYS A 13 19.20 0.86 16.75
CA CYS A 13 19.73 -0.43 17.18
C CYS A 13 18.60 -1.46 17.36
N LYS A 14 18.56 -2.50 16.51
CA LYS A 14 17.52 -3.55 16.53
C LYS A 14 17.34 -4.19 17.92
N THR A 15 18.43 -4.49 18.62
CA THR A 15 18.38 -5.09 19.96
C THR A 15 17.79 -4.14 21.00
N ASN A 16 18.17 -2.86 20.97
CA ASN A 16 17.64 -1.85 21.89
C ASN A 16 16.16 -1.60 21.62
N LYS A 17 15.77 -1.43 20.35
CA LYS A 17 14.38 -1.30 19.93
C LYS A 17 13.54 -2.49 20.41
N GLY A 18 14.00 -3.72 20.19
CA GLY A 18 13.30 -4.93 20.63
C GLY A 18 13.13 -5.00 22.16
N ARG A 19 14.18 -4.69 22.93
CA ARG A 19 14.11 -4.63 24.40
C ARG A 19 13.14 -3.57 24.89
N PHE A 20 13.16 -2.40 24.26
CA PHE A 20 12.25 -1.29 24.59
C PHE A 20 10.80 -1.65 24.32
N LEU A 21 10.49 -2.24 23.15
CA LEU A 21 9.14 -2.68 22.80
C LEU A 21 8.60 -3.71 23.80
N LYS A 22 9.45 -4.66 24.23
CA LYS A 22 9.08 -5.65 25.26
C LYS A 22 8.81 -4.98 26.62
N LEU A 23 9.67 -4.05 27.03
CA LEU A 23 9.50 -3.31 28.28
C LEU A 23 8.21 -2.49 28.28
N LEU A 24 7.93 -1.77 27.19
CA LEU A 24 6.72 -0.98 27.02
C LEU A 24 5.47 -1.88 27.00
N GLY A 25 5.51 -2.99 26.25
CA GLY A 25 4.44 -3.98 26.22
C GLY A 25 4.09 -4.50 27.61
N ASN A 26 5.08 -5.00 28.35
CA ASN A 26 4.88 -5.48 29.73
C ASN A 26 4.28 -4.41 30.65
N HIS A 27 4.69 -3.15 30.51
CA HIS A 27 4.15 -2.06 31.30
C HIS A 27 2.68 -1.78 30.98
N LEU A 28 2.31 -1.77 29.70
CA LEU A 28 0.94 -1.57 29.25
C LEU A 28 0.03 -2.75 29.66
N GLU A 29 0.52 -3.98 29.57
CA GLU A 29 -0.19 -5.17 30.08
C GLU A 29 -0.43 -5.09 31.58
N ALA A 30 0.55 -4.64 32.35
CA ALA A 30 0.43 -4.48 33.80
C ALA A 30 -0.65 -3.46 34.22
N VAL A 31 -0.99 -2.50 33.36
CA VAL A 31 -2.08 -1.53 33.58
C VAL A 31 -3.38 -1.92 32.86
N GLY A 32 -3.46 -3.13 32.30
CA GLY A 32 -4.69 -3.73 31.79
C GLY A 32 -4.91 -3.63 30.28
N PHE A 33 -3.95 -3.11 29.50
CA PHE A 33 -4.05 -3.14 28.03
C PHE A 33 -3.74 -4.53 27.49
N ARG A 34 -4.38 -4.90 26.38
CA ARG A 34 -3.96 -6.06 25.59
C ARG A 34 -2.92 -5.62 24.58
N ILE A 35 -1.77 -6.30 24.57
CA ILE A 35 -0.67 -5.99 23.66
C ILE A 35 -0.47 -7.14 22.67
N PHE A 36 -0.22 -6.77 21.42
CA PHE A 36 0.08 -7.71 20.35
C PHE A 36 1.42 -7.32 19.71
N HIS A 37 2.26 -8.31 19.42
CA HIS A 37 3.56 -8.10 18.81
C HIS A 37 3.58 -8.72 17.40
N SER A 38 4.07 -7.95 16.42
CA SER A 38 4.38 -8.44 15.07
C SER A 38 5.87 -8.75 14.96
N GLU A 39 6.24 -9.77 14.17
CA GLU A 39 7.64 -10.08 13.86
C GLU A 39 8.27 -9.07 12.88
N GLY A 40 7.43 -8.42 12.08
CA GLY A 40 7.84 -7.44 11.07
C GLY A 40 6.98 -6.20 11.13
N ASP A 41 6.47 -5.80 9.98
CA ASP A 41 5.51 -4.71 9.88
C ASP A 41 4.22 -5.04 10.65
N ALA A 42 3.61 -4.04 11.32
CA ALA A 42 2.48 -4.26 12.21
C ALA A 42 1.12 -4.03 11.52
N ASP A 43 1.08 -3.51 10.30
CA ASP A 43 -0.13 -2.96 9.70
C ASP A 43 -1.22 -4.01 9.52
N VAL A 44 -0.84 -5.17 8.99
CA VAL A 44 -1.77 -6.30 8.80
C VAL A 44 -2.32 -6.78 10.15
N LEU A 45 -1.46 -6.89 11.16
CA LEU A 45 -1.87 -7.35 12.50
C LEU A 45 -2.81 -6.34 13.16
N ILE A 46 -2.56 -5.03 13.01
CA ILE A 46 -3.44 -3.97 13.50
C ILE A 46 -4.83 -4.11 12.87
N VAL A 47 -4.91 -4.25 11.55
CA VAL A 47 -6.19 -4.39 10.84
C VAL A 47 -6.90 -5.69 11.22
N GLU A 48 -6.19 -6.81 11.33
CA GLU A 48 -6.77 -8.08 11.75
C GLU A 48 -7.38 -8.00 13.16
N LYS A 49 -6.66 -7.40 14.11
CA LYS A 49 -7.17 -7.21 15.48
C LYS A 49 -8.31 -6.21 15.55
N ALA A 50 -8.30 -5.18 14.71
CA ALA A 50 -9.39 -4.24 14.61
C ALA A 50 -10.66 -4.88 14.06
N VAL A 51 -10.57 -5.72 13.02
CA VAL A 51 -11.71 -6.46 12.47
C VAL A 51 -12.24 -7.50 13.46
N GLU A 52 -11.35 -8.22 14.15
CA GLU A 52 -11.73 -9.14 15.24
C GLU A 52 -12.50 -8.41 16.34
N ALA A 53 -11.98 -7.27 16.81
CA ALA A 53 -12.63 -6.46 17.84
C ALA A 53 -13.97 -5.87 17.37
N ALA A 54 -14.05 -5.40 16.11
CA ALA A 54 -15.26 -4.86 15.50
C ALA A 54 -16.40 -5.87 15.45
N SER A 55 -16.11 -7.18 15.40
CA SER A 55 -17.14 -8.22 15.47
C SER A 55 -17.86 -8.29 16.83
N LEU A 56 -17.26 -7.72 17.88
CA LEU A 56 -17.76 -7.76 19.25
C LEU A 56 -18.24 -6.40 19.74
N THR A 57 -17.59 -5.31 19.32
CA THR A 57 -17.89 -3.95 19.79
C THR A 57 -17.45 -2.90 18.79
N ASP A 58 -18.08 -1.73 18.83
CA ASP A 58 -17.67 -0.58 18.02
C ASP A 58 -16.18 -0.28 18.25
N THR A 59 -15.40 -0.30 17.18
CA THR A 59 -13.94 -0.28 17.24
C THR A 59 -13.38 0.92 16.49
N PHE A 60 -12.47 1.64 17.13
CA PHE A 60 -11.71 2.72 16.53
C PHE A 60 -10.25 2.30 16.34
N VAL A 61 -9.74 2.49 15.13
CA VAL A 61 -8.33 2.33 14.81
C VAL A 61 -7.70 3.71 14.75
N VAL A 62 -6.73 3.95 15.63
CA VAL A 62 -5.97 5.20 15.67
C VAL A 62 -4.62 4.97 15.03
N ALA A 63 -4.38 5.58 13.87
CA ALA A 63 -3.09 5.55 13.18
C ALA A 63 -2.99 6.68 12.16
N ASP A 64 -1.77 7.19 11.93
CA ASP A 64 -1.49 8.17 10.89
C ASP A 64 -1.08 7.54 9.55
N ASP A 65 -0.79 6.23 9.56
CA ASP A 65 -0.35 5.51 8.38
C ASP A 65 -1.49 5.30 7.38
N THR A 66 -1.24 5.60 6.12
CA THR A 66 -2.20 5.39 5.03
C THR A 66 -2.39 3.92 4.73
N ASP A 67 -1.39 3.08 4.98
CA ASP A 67 -1.43 1.64 4.74
C ASP A 67 -2.54 1.00 5.59
N ILE A 68 -2.73 1.47 6.83
CA ILE A 68 -3.82 1.06 7.71
C ILE A 68 -5.20 1.35 7.09
N LEU A 69 -5.42 2.56 6.58
CA LEU A 69 -6.70 2.92 5.94
C LEU A 69 -6.97 2.05 4.70
N VAL A 70 -5.96 1.85 3.86
CA VAL A 70 -6.01 1.00 2.66
C VAL A 70 -6.37 -0.45 3.03
N LEU A 71 -5.77 -0.97 4.10
CA LEU A 71 -6.03 -2.30 4.61
C LEU A 71 -7.42 -2.44 5.24
N LEU A 72 -7.87 -1.45 6.02
CA LEU A 72 -9.22 -1.45 6.61
C LEU A 72 -10.30 -1.44 5.53
N ILE A 73 -10.14 -0.64 4.48
CA ILE A 73 -11.07 -0.60 3.34
C ILE A 73 -11.05 -1.93 2.59
N SER A 74 -9.91 -2.59 2.40
CA SER A 74 -9.89 -3.86 1.67
C SER A 74 -10.38 -5.05 2.50
N ARG A 75 -10.02 -5.11 3.79
CA ARG A 75 -10.20 -6.33 4.62
C ARG A 75 -11.42 -6.36 5.52
N SER A 76 -12.04 -5.24 5.84
CA SER A 76 -13.24 -5.25 6.69
C SER A 76 -14.43 -5.92 5.98
N ASP A 77 -15.20 -6.76 6.66
CA ASP A 77 -16.47 -7.25 6.11
C ASP A 77 -17.55 -6.20 6.37
N SER A 78 -18.37 -5.88 5.37
CA SER A 78 -19.55 -5.01 5.51
C SER A 78 -20.57 -5.53 6.54
N ARG A 79 -20.45 -6.79 6.96
CA ARG A 79 -21.24 -7.42 8.01
C ARG A 79 -20.60 -7.37 9.40
N SER A 80 -19.37 -6.88 9.51
CA SER A 80 -18.71 -6.66 10.80
C SER A 80 -19.42 -5.54 11.57
N GLY A 81 -19.23 -5.49 12.89
CA GLY A 81 -19.66 -4.33 13.66
C GLY A 81 -18.91 -3.05 13.24
N ARG A 82 -19.27 -1.93 13.86
CA ARG A 82 -18.82 -0.61 13.38
C ARG A 82 -17.32 -0.45 13.56
N LEU A 83 -16.65 -0.10 12.47
CA LEU A 83 -15.21 0.07 12.41
C LEU A 83 -14.90 1.47 11.90
N TYR A 84 -14.15 2.22 12.70
CA TYR A 84 -13.78 3.60 12.42
C TYR A 84 -12.27 3.72 12.29
N PHE A 85 -11.82 4.53 11.35
CA PHE A 85 -10.43 4.96 11.25
C PHE A 85 -10.32 6.41 11.70
N SER A 86 -9.37 6.72 12.58
CA SER A 86 -9.11 8.07 13.06
C SER A 86 -7.60 8.33 13.02
N PRO A 87 -7.13 9.42 12.40
CA PRO A 87 -5.74 9.82 12.55
C PRO A 87 -5.46 10.24 13.99
N GLU A 88 -4.19 10.27 14.38
CA GLU A 88 -3.81 10.71 15.71
C GLU A 88 -4.20 12.19 15.88
N ALA A 89 -4.82 12.53 17.01
CA ALA A 89 -5.20 13.91 17.27
C ALA A 89 -3.95 14.76 17.44
N LYS A 90 -3.81 15.81 16.62
CA LYS A 90 -2.76 16.81 16.84
C LYS A 90 -2.99 17.50 18.18
N PHE A 91 -1.90 17.87 18.85
CA PHE A 91 -1.95 18.47 20.19
C PHE A 91 -2.94 19.64 20.26
N GLY A 92 -3.99 19.51 21.07
CA GLY A 92 -5.04 20.51 21.26
C GLY A 92 -6.18 20.52 20.21
N GLY A 93 -6.23 19.53 19.30
CA GLY A 93 -7.27 19.41 18.28
C GLY A 93 -8.17 18.19 18.42
N THR A 94 -9.29 18.18 17.70
CA THR A 94 -10.11 16.98 17.48
C THR A 94 -9.65 16.26 16.21
N SER A 95 -9.71 14.93 16.21
CA SER A 95 -9.46 14.12 15.02
C SER A 95 -10.78 13.70 14.39
N SER A 96 -10.86 13.72 13.07
CA SER A 96 -12.03 13.22 12.34
C SER A 96 -11.97 11.70 12.25
N ALA A 97 -13.01 11.02 12.72
CA ALA A 97 -13.18 9.59 12.50
C ALA A 97 -13.96 9.34 11.21
N TRP A 98 -13.54 8.34 10.44
CA TRP A 98 -14.18 7.90 9.21
C TRP A 98 -14.74 6.50 9.37
N ASP A 99 -16.01 6.31 8.99
CA ASP A 99 -16.66 5.00 8.97
C ASP A 99 -16.13 4.18 7.78
N ILE A 100 -15.47 3.06 8.09
CA ILE A 100 -14.90 2.17 7.07
C ILE A 100 -15.99 1.52 6.22
N SER A 101 -17.12 1.15 6.83
CA SER A 101 -18.25 0.54 6.13
C SER A 101 -18.90 1.51 5.16
N GLU A 102 -19.04 2.79 5.54
CA GLU A 102 -19.55 3.84 4.65
C GLU A 102 -18.60 4.04 3.44
N MET A 103 -17.29 4.06 3.67
CA MET A 103 -16.30 4.16 2.59
C MET A 103 -16.39 2.98 1.63
N LYS A 104 -16.46 1.74 2.14
CA LYS A 104 -16.63 0.54 1.31
C LYS A 104 -17.94 0.57 0.52
N GLN A 105 -19.03 1.04 1.12
CA GLN A 105 -20.32 1.16 0.43
C GLN A 105 -20.23 2.14 -0.75
N LYS A 106 -19.56 3.28 -0.57
CA LYS A 106 -19.36 4.28 -1.63
C LYS A 106 -18.48 3.78 -2.77
N LEU A 107 -17.45 2.99 -2.45
CA LEU A 107 -16.51 2.45 -3.44
C LEU A 107 -17.06 1.20 -4.15
N GLY A 108 -17.88 0.41 -3.46
CA GLY A 108 -18.27 -0.92 -3.88
C GLY A 108 -17.21 -1.98 -3.53
N THR A 109 -17.66 -3.22 -3.34
CA THR A 109 -16.82 -4.35 -2.92
C THR A 109 -15.67 -4.62 -3.88
N ASP A 110 -15.94 -4.64 -5.19
CA ASP A 110 -14.93 -4.93 -6.21
C ASP A 110 -13.78 -3.93 -6.19
N VAL A 111 -14.07 -2.64 -6.08
CA VAL A 111 -13.05 -1.58 -6.03
C VAL A 111 -12.31 -1.62 -4.70
N SER A 112 -13.02 -1.83 -3.59
CA SER A 112 -12.43 -1.91 -2.24
C SER A 112 -11.37 -3.02 -2.16
N ASN A 113 -11.63 -4.16 -2.79
CA ASN A 113 -10.68 -5.29 -2.83
C ASN A 113 -9.43 -5.00 -3.67
N LEU A 114 -9.49 -4.03 -4.58
CA LEU A 114 -8.39 -3.67 -5.50
C LEU A 114 -7.61 -2.43 -5.04
N ILE A 115 -8.04 -1.75 -3.97
CA ILE A 115 -7.33 -0.59 -3.40
C ILE A 115 -5.89 -0.90 -2.96
N PRO A 116 -5.57 -2.06 -2.37
CA PRO A 116 -4.18 -2.41 -2.04
C PRO A 116 -3.25 -2.36 -3.26
N PHE A 117 -3.71 -2.85 -4.42
CA PHE A 117 -2.94 -2.73 -5.67
C PHE A 117 -2.71 -1.27 -6.06
N CYS A 118 -3.74 -0.42 -6.02
CA CYS A 118 -3.60 1.00 -6.38
C CYS A 118 -2.61 1.75 -5.49
N HIS A 119 -2.62 1.43 -4.20
CA HIS A 119 -1.71 2.03 -3.24
C HIS A 119 -0.27 1.56 -3.48
N ALA A 120 -0.05 0.25 -3.64
CA ALA A 120 1.29 -0.29 -3.90
C ALA A 120 1.85 0.09 -5.28
N VAL A 121 1.06 0.10 -6.36
CA VAL A 121 1.54 0.38 -7.71
C VAL A 121 2.02 1.82 -7.89
N LEU A 122 1.46 2.75 -7.11
CA LEU A 122 1.83 4.17 -7.12
C LEU A 122 2.86 4.54 -6.05
N GLY A 123 3.31 3.58 -5.24
CA GLY A 123 4.29 3.80 -4.18
C GLY A 123 3.68 3.72 -2.78
N CYS A 124 4.21 2.79 -2.01
CA CYS A 124 4.12 2.65 -0.56
C CYS A 124 5.54 2.47 0.00
N ASP A 125 5.70 2.14 1.26
CA ASP A 125 7.02 2.02 1.90
C ASP A 125 7.95 0.99 1.25
N THR A 126 7.39 -0.02 0.58
CA THR A 126 8.16 -1.11 -0.05
C THR A 126 8.20 -1.05 -1.58
N THR A 127 7.55 -0.08 -2.21
CA THR A 127 7.46 0.05 -3.67
C THR A 127 7.84 1.44 -4.16
N SER A 128 8.30 1.52 -5.41
CA SER A 128 8.74 2.80 -5.98
C SER A 128 7.55 3.72 -6.29
N HIS A 129 7.69 5.01 -6.03
CA HIS A 129 6.67 6.01 -6.40
C HIS A 129 6.75 6.37 -7.89
N LEU A 130 5.59 6.47 -8.55
CA LEU A 130 5.50 6.96 -9.93
C LEU A 130 5.35 8.48 -9.95
N TYR A 131 6.39 9.17 -10.41
CA TYR A 131 6.43 10.64 -10.43
C TYR A 131 5.26 11.23 -11.25
N GLY A 132 4.60 12.23 -10.67
CA GLY A 132 3.50 12.97 -11.33
C GLY A 132 2.16 12.22 -11.39
N ILE A 133 2.04 11.05 -10.74
CA ILE A 133 0.80 10.27 -10.70
C ILE A 133 0.35 10.09 -9.25
N GLY A 134 -0.74 10.76 -8.88
CA GLY A 134 -1.33 10.66 -7.54
C GLY A 134 -2.26 9.45 -7.36
N LYS A 135 -2.39 8.97 -6.11
CA LYS A 135 -3.21 7.81 -5.72
C LYS A 135 -4.68 7.93 -6.14
N GLY A 136 -5.24 9.14 -6.09
CA GLY A 136 -6.61 9.41 -6.55
C GLY A 136 -6.84 9.03 -8.03
N LYS A 137 -5.83 9.16 -8.90
CA LYS A 137 -5.95 8.75 -10.31
C LYS A 137 -6.17 7.25 -10.45
N ALA A 138 -5.46 6.43 -9.69
CA ALA A 138 -5.63 4.98 -9.73
C ALA A 138 -7.00 4.55 -9.20
N VAL A 139 -7.51 5.19 -8.14
CA VAL A 139 -8.87 4.95 -7.63
C VAL A 139 -9.93 5.32 -8.68
N GLN A 140 -9.78 6.46 -9.35
CA GLN A 140 -10.68 6.84 -10.46
C GLN A 140 -10.63 5.83 -11.62
N LEU A 141 -9.44 5.31 -11.94
CA LEU A 141 -9.30 4.26 -12.95
C LEU A 141 -9.92 2.93 -12.51
N LEU A 142 -9.85 2.56 -11.24
CA LEU A 142 -10.60 1.40 -10.74
C LEU A 142 -12.10 1.58 -10.91
N LEU A 143 -12.64 2.78 -10.73
CA LEU A 143 -14.07 3.04 -10.92
C LEU A 143 -14.48 3.00 -12.40
N SER A 144 -13.66 3.57 -13.28
CA SER A 144 -14.04 3.85 -14.67
C SER A 144 -13.49 2.88 -15.73
N ASN A 145 -12.39 2.18 -15.46
CA ASN A 145 -11.66 1.42 -16.47
C ASN A 145 -11.61 -0.09 -16.16
N LYS A 146 -12.37 -0.88 -16.92
CA LYS A 146 -12.42 -2.36 -16.78
C LYS A 146 -11.06 -3.03 -17.03
N SER A 147 -10.27 -2.56 -18.00
CA SER A 147 -8.95 -3.14 -18.27
C SER A 147 -7.98 -2.91 -17.12
N PHE A 148 -8.06 -1.75 -16.45
CA PHE A 148 -7.27 -1.45 -15.26
C PHE A 148 -7.69 -2.35 -14.09
N ARG A 149 -9.00 -2.52 -13.87
CA ARG A 149 -9.52 -3.48 -12.86
C ARG A 149 -9.05 -4.91 -13.10
N ASN A 150 -9.14 -5.38 -14.35
CA ASN A 150 -8.67 -6.73 -14.71
C ASN A 150 -7.18 -6.90 -14.42
N SER A 151 -6.36 -5.87 -14.72
CA SER A 151 -4.93 -5.90 -14.43
C SER A 151 -4.67 -5.91 -12.93
N ALA A 152 -5.38 -5.09 -12.16
CA ALA A 152 -5.30 -5.04 -10.70
C ALA A 152 -5.67 -6.37 -10.04
N ALA A 153 -6.70 -7.06 -10.56
CA ALA A 153 -7.19 -8.33 -10.01
C ALA A 153 -6.12 -9.44 -10.03
N ILE A 154 -5.24 -9.46 -11.04
CA ILE A 154 -4.12 -10.40 -11.11
C ILE A 154 -3.20 -10.29 -9.88
N PHE A 155 -3.03 -9.09 -9.33
CA PHE A 155 -2.17 -8.89 -8.17
C PHE A 155 -2.76 -9.45 -6.88
N GLY A 156 -4.08 -9.65 -6.83
CA GLY A 156 -4.76 -10.33 -5.73
C GLY A 156 -4.78 -11.85 -5.86
N ASP A 157 -4.48 -12.39 -7.04
CA ASP A 157 -4.50 -13.83 -7.27
C ASP A 157 -3.20 -14.51 -6.80
N LYS A 158 -3.33 -15.36 -5.78
CA LYS A 158 -2.22 -16.14 -5.22
C LYS A 158 -1.64 -17.18 -6.19
N LEU A 159 -2.38 -17.51 -7.27
CA LEU A 159 -1.98 -18.47 -8.29
C LEU A 159 -1.46 -17.80 -9.55
N ALA A 160 -1.42 -16.47 -9.61
CA ALA A 160 -0.92 -15.73 -10.75
C ALA A 160 0.54 -16.12 -11.06
N SER A 161 0.82 -16.38 -12.34
CA SER A 161 2.19 -16.63 -12.78
C SER A 161 3.01 -15.35 -12.80
N LEU A 162 4.34 -15.46 -12.78
CA LEU A 162 5.22 -14.29 -12.92
C LEU A 162 4.98 -13.54 -14.22
N ASP A 163 4.68 -14.26 -15.31
CA ASP A 163 4.42 -13.65 -16.61
C ASP A 163 3.08 -12.91 -16.61
N ASP A 164 2.03 -13.45 -15.96
CA ASP A 164 0.75 -12.75 -15.81
C ASP A 164 0.91 -11.46 -14.99
N ILE A 165 1.67 -11.51 -13.89
CA ILE A 165 1.94 -10.34 -13.04
C ILE A 165 2.67 -9.25 -13.82
N VAL A 166 3.67 -9.63 -14.62
CA VAL A 166 4.45 -8.69 -15.43
C VAL A 166 3.60 -8.09 -16.54
N ALA A 167 2.82 -8.91 -17.25
CA ALA A 167 1.93 -8.45 -18.30
C ALA A 167 0.83 -7.52 -17.76
N ALA A 168 0.19 -7.90 -16.64
CA ALA A 168 -0.82 -7.09 -15.98
C ALA A 168 -0.23 -5.77 -15.45
N GLY A 169 0.98 -5.82 -14.89
CA GLY A 169 1.72 -4.65 -14.44
C GLY A 169 2.03 -3.66 -15.56
N GLU A 170 2.56 -4.15 -16.67
CA GLU A 170 2.80 -3.33 -17.86
C GLU A 170 1.49 -2.72 -18.39
N ARG A 171 0.43 -3.53 -18.50
CA ARG A 171 -0.90 -3.06 -18.93
C ARG A 171 -1.43 -1.95 -18.03
N ALA A 172 -1.34 -2.11 -16.72
CA ALA A 172 -1.79 -1.12 -15.75
C ALA A 172 -0.98 0.19 -15.86
N LEU A 173 0.34 0.10 -16.02
CA LEU A 173 1.21 1.26 -16.19
C LEU A 173 0.93 2.01 -17.50
N LEU A 174 0.72 1.30 -18.61
CA LEU A 174 0.31 1.92 -19.89
C LEU A 174 -0.98 2.74 -19.73
N ILE A 175 -1.97 2.22 -18.99
CA ILE A 175 -3.21 2.95 -18.69
C ILE A 175 -2.93 4.16 -17.79
N LEU A 176 -2.12 4.00 -16.73
CA LEU A 176 -1.76 5.10 -15.81
C LEU A 176 -1.05 6.25 -16.51
N TYR A 177 -0.20 5.96 -17.49
CA TYR A 177 0.49 6.95 -18.32
C TYR A 177 -0.32 7.44 -19.54
N GLY A 178 -1.60 7.04 -19.66
CA GLY A 178 -2.48 7.52 -20.72
C GLY A 178 -2.12 6.99 -22.11
N CYS A 179 -1.49 5.82 -22.19
CA CYS A 179 -1.07 5.14 -23.41
C CYS A 179 -1.70 3.74 -23.53
N PRO A 180 -3.03 3.58 -23.40
CA PRO A 180 -3.67 2.26 -23.34
C PRO A 180 -3.57 1.45 -24.64
N ASP A 181 -3.35 2.08 -25.78
CA ASP A 181 -3.31 1.40 -27.08
C ASP A 181 -1.88 1.14 -27.58
N VAL A 182 -0.88 1.51 -26.78
CA VAL A 182 0.53 1.28 -27.10
C VAL A 182 0.91 -0.16 -26.71
N SER A 183 1.76 -0.78 -27.53
CA SER A 183 2.15 -2.19 -27.37
C SER A 183 2.95 -2.49 -26.10
N ASN A 184 3.86 -1.59 -25.71
CA ASN A 184 4.71 -1.77 -24.54
C ASN A 184 5.23 -0.45 -23.97
N LEU A 185 5.77 -0.50 -22.76
CA LEU A 185 6.23 0.67 -22.01
C LEU A 185 7.43 1.37 -22.65
N ASP A 186 8.33 0.66 -23.33
CA ASP A 186 9.47 1.30 -24.00
C ASP A 186 9.00 2.17 -25.18
N THR A 187 8.01 1.68 -25.92
CA THR A 187 7.33 2.45 -26.98
C THR A 187 6.58 3.64 -26.40
N ALA A 188 5.84 3.45 -25.30
CA ALA A 188 5.14 4.53 -24.62
C ALA A 188 6.12 5.59 -24.09
N ARG A 189 7.26 5.16 -23.54
CA ARG A 189 8.33 6.03 -23.04
C ARG A 189 8.91 6.88 -24.16
N LYS A 190 9.22 6.29 -25.32
CA LYS A 190 9.70 7.03 -26.50
C LYS A 190 8.64 8.02 -27.01
N LEU A 191 7.38 7.60 -27.10
CA LEU A 191 6.27 8.44 -27.55
C LEU A 191 6.08 9.66 -26.65
N ILE A 192 6.03 9.46 -25.33
CA ILE A 192 5.87 10.54 -24.36
C ILE A 192 7.10 11.45 -24.36
N PHE A 193 8.30 10.90 -24.49
CA PHE A 193 9.52 11.70 -24.62
C PHE A 193 9.48 12.62 -25.84
N HIS A 194 9.16 12.10 -27.03
CA HIS A 194 9.03 12.93 -28.23
C HIS A 194 7.98 14.04 -28.07
N ARG A 195 6.81 13.71 -27.51
CA ARG A 195 5.76 14.71 -27.23
C ARG A 195 6.26 15.80 -26.30
N LYS A 196 6.91 15.44 -25.18
CA LYS A 196 7.45 16.41 -24.23
C LYS A 196 8.53 17.29 -24.88
N VAL A 197 9.51 16.70 -25.56
CA VAL A 197 10.60 17.45 -26.21
C VAL A 197 10.09 18.43 -27.27
N SER A 198 9.04 18.06 -28.02
CA SER A 198 8.46 18.97 -29.04
C SER A 198 7.87 20.27 -28.47
N THR A 199 7.53 20.29 -27.17
CA THR A 199 6.94 21.45 -26.50
C THR A 199 7.81 21.97 -25.34
N ALA A 200 8.93 21.32 -25.06
CA ALA A 200 9.72 21.62 -23.87
C ALA A 200 10.57 22.87 -24.07
N THR A 201 10.48 23.80 -23.13
CA THR A 201 11.40 24.94 -23.00
C THR A 201 12.54 24.66 -22.03
N THR A 202 12.47 23.53 -21.31
CA THR A 202 13.44 23.07 -20.33
C THR A 202 13.80 21.60 -20.55
N PHE A 203 14.82 21.12 -19.84
CA PHE A 203 15.23 19.72 -19.90
C PHE A 203 14.10 18.79 -19.43
N VAL A 204 13.81 17.75 -20.21
CA VAL A 204 12.81 16.73 -19.84
C VAL A 204 13.45 15.74 -18.88
N HIS A 205 13.03 15.76 -17.61
CA HIS A 205 13.60 14.87 -16.61
C HIS A 205 13.14 13.41 -16.83
N PRO A 206 14.05 12.41 -16.72
CA PRO A 206 13.71 11.00 -16.96
C PRO A 206 12.59 10.43 -16.09
N GLN A 207 12.37 11.00 -14.89
CA GLN A 207 11.30 10.62 -13.95
C GLN A 207 9.90 10.98 -14.45
N GLU A 208 9.77 11.97 -15.35
CA GLU A 208 8.50 12.37 -15.93
C GLU A 208 8.00 11.42 -17.03
N LEU A 209 8.80 10.41 -17.36
CA LEU A 209 8.53 9.43 -18.41
C LEU A 209 8.10 8.10 -17.77
N PRO A 210 7.28 7.28 -18.47
CA PRO A 210 6.97 5.92 -18.01
C PRO A 210 8.22 5.09 -17.74
N PRO A 211 8.23 4.18 -16.75
CA PRO A 211 9.37 3.28 -16.55
C PRO A 211 9.66 2.48 -17.82
N THR A 212 10.89 1.99 -17.97
CA THR A 212 11.20 1.00 -19.01
C THR A 212 10.51 -0.32 -18.70
N GLN A 213 10.32 -1.19 -19.69
CA GLN A 213 9.79 -2.54 -19.48
C GLN A 213 10.56 -3.31 -18.40
N ALA A 214 11.90 -3.23 -18.44
CA ALA A 214 12.75 -3.90 -17.47
C ALA A 214 12.54 -3.39 -16.03
N ALA A 215 12.40 -2.07 -15.85
CA ALA A 215 12.13 -1.50 -14.53
C ALA A 215 10.71 -1.83 -14.05
N ALA A 216 9.74 -1.76 -14.97
CA ALA A 216 8.34 -2.06 -14.69
C ALA A 216 8.15 -3.51 -14.24
N LYS A 217 8.82 -4.48 -14.87
CA LYS A 217 8.83 -5.88 -14.44
C LYS A 217 9.10 -6.01 -12.94
N TYR A 218 10.23 -5.49 -12.45
CA TYR A 218 10.59 -5.63 -11.04
C TYR A 218 9.71 -4.78 -10.13
N HIS A 219 9.21 -3.63 -10.60
CA HIS A 219 8.21 -2.86 -9.86
C HIS A 219 6.93 -3.68 -9.64
N SER A 220 6.40 -4.31 -10.68
CA SER A 220 5.22 -5.18 -10.60
C SER A 220 5.44 -6.36 -9.66
N LEU A 221 6.62 -7.00 -9.68
CA LEU A 221 6.92 -8.08 -8.74
C LEU A 221 6.94 -7.60 -7.28
N ARG A 222 7.46 -6.40 -7.00
CA ARG A 222 7.39 -5.81 -5.65
C ARG A 222 5.96 -5.49 -5.22
N VAL A 223 5.17 -4.91 -6.13
CA VAL A 223 3.74 -4.63 -5.92
C VAL A 223 2.98 -5.92 -5.59
N TYR A 224 3.23 -6.99 -6.35
CA TYR A 224 2.64 -8.30 -6.08
C TYR A 224 3.00 -8.83 -4.70
N CYS A 225 4.30 -8.81 -4.36
CA CYS A 225 4.77 -9.23 -3.04
C CYS A 225 4.04 -8.48 -1.92
N GLN A 226 3.97 -7.15 -2.01
CA GLN A 226 3.33 -6.32 -0.99
C GLN A 226 1.82 -6.59 -0.89
N VAL A 227 1.12 -6.67 -2.03
CA VAL A 227 -0.32 -6.96 -2.06
C VAL A 227 -0.59 -8.34 -1.44
N GLN A 228 0.21 -9.36 -1.74
CA GLN A 228 0.02 -10.69 -1.19
C GLN A 228 0.32 -10.74 0.32
N ILE A 229 1.33 -10.02 0.81
CA ILE A 229 1.57 -9.86 2.26
C ILE A 229 0.34 -9.24 2.93
N TRP A 230 -0.20 -8.16 2.38
CA TRP A 230 -1.41 -7.51 2.88
C TRP A 230 -2.66 -8.39 2.84
N LEU A 231 -2.73 -9.34 1.91
CA LEU A 231 -3.79 -10.35 1.82
C LEU A 231 -3.55 -11.57 2.73
N GLY A 232 -2.44 -11.62 3.47
CA GLY A 232 -2.10 -12.75 4.36
C GLY A 232 -1.45 -13.93 3.66
N ASN A 233 -0.97 -13.75 2.43
CA ASN A 233 -0.29 -14.76 1.63
C ASN A 233 1.20 -14.37 1.45
N PRO A 234 2.05 -14.47 2.48
CA PRO A 234 3.45 -14.04 2.37
C PRO A 234 4.17 -14.78 1.23
N VAL A 235 4.80 -14.01 0.34
CA VAL A 235 5.55 -14.53 -0.81
C VAL A 235 7.04 -14.45 -0.51
N ASP A 236 7.78 -15.53 -0.80
CA ASP A 236 9.24 -15.51 -0.72
C ASP A 236 9.83 -14.56 -1.78
N PRO A 237 10.47 -13.44 -1.38
CA PRO A 237 11.00 -12.47 -2.33
C PRO A 237 12.13 -13.02 -3.21
N LEU A 238 12.83 -14.08 -2.78
CA LEU A 238 13.85 -14.74 -3.59
C LEU A 238 13.26 -15.38 -4.85
N ARG A 239 12.02 -15.89 -4.76
CA ARG A 239 11.26 -16.41 -5.92
C ARG A 239 10.87 -15.32 -6.91
N LEU A 240 10.93 -14.06 -6.49
CA LEU A 240 10.63 -12.88 -7.31
C LEU A 240 11.91 -12.23 -7.87
N GLY A 241 13.06 -12.89 -7.72
CA GLY A 241 14.34 -12.47 -8.29
C GLY A 241 15.18 -11.55 -7.40
N TRP A 242 14.82 -11.38 -6.11
CA TRP A 242 15.68 -10.68 -5.16
C TRP A 242 16.91 -11.53 -4.82
N LYS A 243 18.02 -10.86 -4.53
CA LYS A 243 19.29 -11.49 -4.14
C LYS A 243 19.76 -10.85 -2.84
N LEU A 244 20.23 -11.68 -1.90
CA LEU A 244 20.83 -11.29 -0.63
C LEU A 244 22.30 -10.91 -0.80
#